data_AF-A0A8S0FLH2-F1
#
_entry.id   AF-A0A8S0FLH2-F1
#
_cell.length_a   1.000
_cell.length_b   1.000
_cell.length_c   1.000
_cell.angle_alpha   90.00
_cell.angle_beta   90.00
_cell.angle_gamma   90.00
#
_symmetry.space_group_name_H-M   'P 1'
#
loop_
_entity.id
_entity.type
_entity.pdbx_description
1 polymer ?
#
loop_
_entity_poly.entity_id
_entity_poly.type
_entity_poly.pdbx_seq_one_letter_code
_entity_poly.pdbx_strand_id
1 'polypeptide(L)'
;MMYHHDFNEKIGFWYVIALAGQSNGMAYGEGIPLPDTLDKPESRVKQLARRKTITPGGKECKFNEIIPADHCLHDVQDMSGYHHPAADLHKGEYGCVGQGLHIAKKLLPYIPEQAGILLVPCCRGGAAFTVGAEGKCMYLIQGQQLMQCGGAPEQHSMRT
;
A
#
# COMPACT_ATOMS: atom_id res chain seq x y z
N MET A 1 -16.45 16.10 -16.66
CA MET A 1 -15.88 14.89 -17.30
C MET A 1 -15.17 14.10 -16.20
N MET A 2 -15.78 13.04 -15.67
CA MET A 2 -15.10 12.14 -14.75
C MET A 2 -14.20 11.23 -15.59
N TYR A 3 -12.89 11.30 -15.38
CA TYR A 3 -11.94 10.41 -16.04
C TYR A 3 -12.13 8.99 -15.51
N HIS A 4 -12.86 8.16 -16.25
CA HIS A 4 -12.74 6.71 -16.15
C HIS A 4 -11.33 6.35 -16.62
N HIS A 5 -10.39 6.24 -15.68
CA HIS A 5 -9.14 5.54 -15.95
C HIS A 5 -9.50 4.07 -16.14
N ASP A 6 -9.60 3.65 -17.39
CA ASP A 6 -9.64 2.23 -17.73
C ASP A 6 -8.30 1.62 -17.33
N PHE A 7 -8.23 1.10 -16.10
CA PHE A 7 -7.13 0.27 -15.60
C PHE A 7 -7.09 -1.11 -16.28
N ASN A 8 -7.62 -1.21 -17.49
CA ASN A 8 -7.98 -2.44 -18.18
C ASN A 8 -6.93 -2.83 -19.23
N GLU A 9 -5.67 -2.45 -19.01
CA GLU A 9 -4.56 -3.03 -19.73
C GLU A 9 -4.43 -4.48 -19.30
N LYS A 10 -4.42 -5.41 -20.26
CA LYS A 10 -4.41 -6.84 -19.96
C LYS A 10 -3.04 -7.26 -19.45
N ILE A 11 -2.82 -7.09 -18.16
CA ILE A 11 -1.61 -7.56 -17.48
C ILE A 11 -1.61 -9.09 -17.48
N GLY A 12 -0.61 -9.68 -18.15
CA GLY A 12 -0.39 -11.12 -18.17
C GLY A 12 0.25 -11.64 -16.87
N PHE A 13 1.15 -10.86 -16.27
CA PHE A 13 1.81 -11.21 -15.00
C PHE A 13 2.44 -10.00 -14.30
N TRP A 14 2.89 -10.19 -13.06
CA TRP A 14 3.45 -9.13 -12.20
C TRP A 14 4.91 -9.40 -11.84
N TYR A 15 5.76 -8.39 -11.97
CA TYR A 15 7.01 -8.31 -11.22
C TYR A 15 6.68 -7.79 -9.81
N VAL A 16 7.03 -8.58 -8.79
CA VAL A 16 6.67 -8.26 -7.40
C VAL A 16 7.84 -7.59 -6.69
N ILE A 17 7.59 -6.45 -6.05
CA ILE A 17 8.58 -5.72 -5.25
C ILE A 17 8.06 -5.59 -3.83
N ALA A 18 8.71 -6.26 -2.89
CA ALA A 18 8.44 -6.07 -1.47
C ALA A 18 9.13 -4.81 -0.96
N LEU A 19 8.37 -3.96 -0.28
CA LEU A 19 8.86 -2.76 0.39
C LEU A 19 8.70 -2.99 1.89
N ALA A 20 9.81 -3.04 2.62
CA ALA A 20 9.83 -3.30 4.05
C ALA A 20 10.89 -2.46 4.75
N GLY A 21 10.68 -2.21 6.04
CA GLY A 21 11.55 -1.40 6.88
C GLY A 21 10.79 -0.45 7.78
N GLN A 22 11.47 0.60 8.20
CA GLN A 22 10.90 1.66 9.04
C GLN A 22 10.45 2.88 8.21
N SER A 23 10.38 4.06 8.83
CA SER A 23 9.85 5.30 8.25
C SER A 23 10.39 5.63 6.85
N ASN A 24 11.71 5.57 6.66
CA ASN A 24 12.35 5.89 5.38
C ASN A 24 12.11 4.83 4.28
N GLY A 25 11.49 3.70 4.61
CA GLY A 25 11.02 2.71 3.64
C GLY A 25 9.61 3.01 3.10
N MET A 26 8.93 4.04 3.61
CA MET A 26 7.52 4.33 3.33
C MET A 26 7.24 5.83 3.25
N ALA A 27 5.94 6.19 3.21
CA ALA A 27 5.47 7.55 3.08
C ALA A 27 5.72 8.42 4.31
N TYR A 28 6.94 8.98 4.42
CA TYR A 28 7.33 9.97 5.42
C TYR A 28 7.77 11.30 4.81
N GLY A 29 7.72 11.45 3.47
CA GLY A 29 7.93 12.73 2.83
C GLY A 29 6.78 13.68 3.13
N GLU A 30 7.07 14.83 3.74
CA GLU A 30 6.06 15.80 4.20
C GLU A 30 5.68 16.84 3.13
N GLY A 31 6.33 16.81 1.97
CA GLY A 31 5.99 17.68 0.84
C GLY A 31 4.59 17.41 0.31
N ILE A 32 4.00 18.42 -0.36
CA ILE A 32 2.69 18.28 -0.98
C ILE A 32 2.73 17.19 -2.08
N PRO A 33 1.82 16.21 -2.07
CA PRO A 33 1.71 15.26 -3.16
C PRO A 33 1.30 15.97 -4.46
N LEU A 34 1.75 15.43 -5.60
CA LEU A 34 1.52 15.96 -6.94
C LEU A 34 0.79 14.94 -7.83
N PRO A 35 -0.48 14.60 -7.52
CA PRO A 35 -1.22 13.49 -8.14
C PRO A 35 -1.49 13.68 -9.64
N ASP A 36 -1.39 14.90 -10.16
CA ASP A 36 -1.52 15.17 -11.59
C ASP A 36 -0.22 14.97 -12.37
N THR A 37 0.94 14.88 -11.68
CA THR A 37 2.27 14.84 -12.30
C THR A 37 3.14 13.70 -11.77
N LEU A 38 4.09 13.98 -10.86
CA LEU A 38 5.10 13.05 -10.39
C LEU A 38 4.48 11.87 -9.63
N ASP A 39 3.46 12.17 -8.82
CA ASP A 39 2.78 11.22 -7.95
C ASP A 39 1.56 10.59 -8.62
N LYS A 40 1.34 10.89 -9.91
CA LYS A 40 0.25 10.31 -10.68
C LYS A 40 0.33 8.77 -10.68
N PRO A 41 -0.75 8.08 -10.28
CA PRO A 41 -0.88 6.64 -10.40
C PRO A 41 -0.68 6.16 -11.85
N GLU A 42 -0.16 4.95 -11.99
CA GLU A 42 0.13 4.34 -13.29
C GLU A 42 -0.69 3.05 -13.48
N SER A 43 -1.21 2.81 -14.69
CA SER A 43 -2.14 1.70 -14.97
C SER A 43 -1.52 0.34 -14.63
N ARG A 44 -0.23 0.18 -14.97
CA ARG A 44 0.59 -1.03 -14.80
C ARG A 44 1.26 -1.15 -13.43
N VAL A 45 1.04 -0.20 -12.51
CA VAL A 45 1.57 -0.27 -11.14
C VAL A 45 0.43 -0.44 -10.14
N LYS A 46 0.48 -1.54 -9.40
CA LYS A 46 -0.52 -1.90 -8.38
C LYS A 46 0.16 -2.14 -7.04
N GLN A 47 -0.64 -2.20 -5.98
CA GLN A 47 -0.20 -2.62 -4.65
C GLN A 47 -1.20 -3.61 -4.04
N LEU A 48 -0.74 -4.35 -3.04
CA LEU A 48 -1.63 -5.11 -2.16
C LEU A 48 -2.29 -4.19 -1.13
N ALA A 49 -3.62 -4.25 -1.06
CA ALA A 49 -4.41 -3.47 -0.12
C ALA A 49 -4.26 -3.95 1.33
N ARG A 50 -4.57 -3.04 2.28
CA ARG A 50 -4.42 -3.22 3.73
C ARG A 50 -5.41 -2.36 4.49
N ARG A 51 -5.55 -1.09 4.08
CA ARG A 51 -6.58 -0.16 4.56
C ARG A 51 -7.99 -0.64 4.19
N LYS A 52 -9.01 -0.06 4.82
CA LYS A 52 -10.43 -0.32 4.52
C LYS A 52 -10.86 0.21 3.15
N THR A 53 -10.23 1.29 2.69
CA THR A 53 -10.52 1.94 1.40
C THR A 53 -9.23 2.17 0.63
N ILE A 54 -9.34 2.23 -0.71
CA ILE A 54 -8.19 2.44 -1.62
C ILE A 54 -7.53 3.80 -1.35
N THR A 55 -8.34 4.84 -1.20
CA THR A 55 -7.93 6.19 -0.79
C THR A 55 -8.79 6.60 0.42
N PRO A 56 -8.41 7.64 1.18
CA PRO A 56 -9.25 8.16 2.27
C PRO A 56 -10.66 8.50 1.78
N GLY A 57 -11.69 7.88 2.38
CA GLY A 57 -13.09 8.05 1.97
C GLY A 57 -13.46 7.48 0.60
N GLY A 58 -12.54 6.79 -0.08
CA GLY A 58 -12.75 6.21 -1.39
C GLY A 58 -13.44 4.84 -1.38
N LYS A 59 -13.31 4.12 -2.50
CA LYS A 59 -13.85 2.76 -2.67
C LYS A 59 -13.27 1.80 -1.62
N GLU A 60 -14.12 0.96 -1.04
CA GLU A 60 -13.68 -0.11 -0.15
C GLU A 60 -12.77 -1.12 -0.86
N CYS A 61 -11.80 -1.66 -0.12
CA CYS A 61 -10.92 -2.74 -0.58
C CYS A 61 -10.72 -3.77 0.54
N LYS A 62 -10.41 -5.01 0.15
CA LYS A 62 -10.10 -6.10 1.09
C LYS A 62 -8.59 -6.23 1.27
N PHE A 63 -8.17 -6.80 2.40
CA PHE A 63 -6.77 -7.15 2.62
C PHE A 63 -6.24 -8.02 1.46
N ASN A 64 -5.05 -7.69 0.93
CA ASN A 64 -4.43 -8.30 -0.24
C ASN A 64 -5.19 -8.18 -1.58
N GLU A 65 -6.23 -7.36 -1.66
CA GLU A 65 -6.80 -7.00 -2.95
C GLU A 65 -5.78 -6.20 -3.78
N ILE A 66 -5.69 -6.49 -5.08
CA ILE A 66 -4.85 -5.74 -6.01
C ILE A 66 -5.55 -4.41 -6.32
N ILE A 67 -4.95 -3.30 -5.90
CA ILE A 67 -5.50 -1.95 -6.06
C ILE A 67 -4.47 -1.03 -6.75
N PRO A 68 -4.87 0.13 -7.30
CA PRO A 68 -3.92 1.13 -7.79
C PRO A 68 -2.89 1.51 -6.73
N ALA A 69 -1.64 1.66 -7.16
CA ALA A 69 -0.60 2.28 -6.34
C ALA A 69 -0.61 3.80 -6.54
N ASP A 70 -0.51 4.54 -5.45
CA ASP A 70 -0.28 5.99 -5.44
C ASP A 70 0.90 6.35 -4.53
N HIS A 71 1.10 7.64 -4.25
CA HIS A 71 2.22 8.13 -3.45
C HIS A 71 2.20 7.71 -1.98
N CYS A 72 1.06 7.29 -1.44
CA CYS A 72 0.89 6.91 -0.04
C CYS A 72 0.43 5.45 0.08
N LEU A 73 1.39 4.53 -0.10
CA LEU A 73 1.14 3.09 -0.14
C LEU A 73 0.56 2.51 1.16
N HIS A 74 -0.04 1.32 1.04
CA HIS A 74 -0.74 0.56 2.09
C HIS A 74 0.21 -0.19 3.04
N ASP A 75 1.23 0.51 3.53
CA ASP A 75 2.16 0.03 4.55
C ASP A 75 1.45 -0.34 5.85
N VAL A 76 2.15 -1.03 6.77
CA VAL A 76 1.58 -1.45 8.06
C VAL A 76 1.08 -0.24 8.87
N GLN A 77 1.78 0.89 8.75
CA GLN A 77 1.33 2.16 9.28
C GLN A 77 0.62 2.97 8.19
N ASP A 78 -0.59 3.41 8.49
CA ASP A 78 -1.36 4.28 7.61
C ASP A 78 -0.92 5.73 7.78
N MET A 79 -0.28 6.28 6.74
CA MET A 79 0.16 7.68 6.68
C MET A 79 -0.80 8.58 5.90
N SER A 80 -1.95 8.05 5.46
CA SER A 80 -2.86 8.78 4.57
C SER A 80 -3.67 9.88 5.23
N GLY A 81 -3.75 9.89 6.56
CA GLY A 81 -4.39 10.95 7.36
C GLY A 81 -3.45 12.10 7.76
N TYR A 82 -2.17 12.06 7.38
CA TYR A 82 -1.18 13.09 7.70
C TYR A 82 -0.96 13.99 6.49
N HIS A 83 -1.67 15.12 6.43
CA HIS A 83 -1.69 15.99 5.26
C HIS A 83 -0.75 17.18 5.39
N HIS A 84 -0.18 17.60 4.27
CA HIS A 84 0.46 18.90 4.18
C HIS A 84 -0.58 20.02 4.46
N PRO A 85 -0.24 21.10 5.19
CA PRO A 85 -1.20 22.16 5.55
C PRO A 85 -1.86 22.87 4.37
N ALA A 86 -1.20 22.86 3.21
CA ALA A 86 -1.69 23.46 1.97
C ALA A 86 -2.32 22.45 0.99
N ALA A 87 -2.56 21.21 1.41
CA ALA A 87 -3.13 20.17 0.55
C ALA A 87 -4.60 20.43 0.21
N ASP A 88 -4.94 20.23 -1.06
CA ASP A 88 -6.32 20.15 -1.54
C ASP A 88 -6.75 18.67 -1.66
N LEU A 89 -7.50 18.21 -0.65
CA LEU A 89 -7.95 16.82 -0.57
C LEU A 89 -8.90 16.45 -1.72
N HIS A 90 -9.56 17.41 -2.36
CA HIS A 90 -10.43 17.15 -3.51
C HIS A 90 -9.62 16.76 -4.75
N LYS A 91 -8.32 17.08 -4.78
CA LYS A 91 -7.39 16.68 -5.86
C LYS A 91 -6.64 15.38 -5.56
N GLY A 92 -6.87 14.78 -4.39
CA GLY A 92 -6.14 13.59 -3.98
C GLY A 92 -4.76 13.87 -3.37
N GLU A 93 -4.50 15.11 -2.91
CA GLU A 93 -3.25 15.51 -2.25
C GLU A 93 -3.19 15.04 -0.78
N TYR A 94 -3.66 13.82 -0.52
CA TYR A 94 -3.79 13.28 0.83
C TYR A 94 -2.47 12.65 1.31
N GLY A 95 -2.28 12.54 2.63
CA GLY A 95 -1.14 11.83 3.22
C GLY A 95 0.25 12.41 2.95
N CYS A 96 1.23 11.65 3.40
CA CYS A 96 2.65 11.84 3.09
C CYS A 96 3.03 11.14 1.77
N VAL A 97 4.24 11.40 1.28
CA VAL A 97 4.78 10.83 0.04
C VAL A 97 5.85 9.79 0.33
N GLY A 98 5.75 8.62 -0.31
CA GLY A 98 6.75 7.54 -0.27
C GLY A 98 7.28 7.21 -1.67
N GLN A 99 8.49 6.66 -1.71
CA GLN A 99 9.25 6.43 -2.96
C GLN A 99 8.80 5.22 -3.79
N GLY A 100 7.95 4.34 -3.24
CA GLY A 100 7.61 3.05 -3.85
C GLY A 100 6.97 3.19 -5.23
N LEU A 101 6.05 4.14 -5.40
CA LEU A 101 5.44 4.46 -6.70
C LEU A 101 6.50 4.92 -7.71
N HIS A 102 7.40 5.82 -7.32
CA HIS A 102 8.42 6.38 -8.21
C HIS A 102 9.44 5.32 -8.64
N ILE A 103 9.82 4.41 -7.75
CA ILE A 103 10.67 3.27 -8.08
C ILE A 103 9.97 2.40 -9.14
N ALA A 104 8.70 2.04 -8.92
CA ALA A 104 7.95 1.22 -9.88
C ALA A 104 7.83 1.91 -11.24
N LYS A 105 7.43 3.18 -11.28
CA LYS A 105 7.32 3.96 -12.54
C LYS A 105 8.64 4.00 -13.30
N LYS A 106 9.78 4.14 -12.60
CA LYS A 106 11.12 4.13 -13.21
C LYS A 106 11.53 2.75 -13.74
N LEU A 107 11.01 1.67 -13.18
CA LEU A 107 11.32 0.30 -13.61
C LEU A 107 10.44 -0.17 -14.78
N LEU A 108 9.25 0.40 -14.98
CA LEU A 108 8.33 0.01 -16.05
C LEU A 108 8.95 -0.08 -17.46
N PRO A 109 9.82 0.85 -17.90
CA PRO A 109 10.44 0.76 -19.23
C PRO A 109 11.36 -0.46 -19.42
N TYR A 110 11.73 -1.14 -18.34
CA TYR A 110 12.66 -2.28 -18.35
C TYR A 110 11.94 -3.64 -18.26
N ILE A 111 10.61 -3.67 -18.23
CA ILE A 111 9.83 -4.91 -18.21
C ILE A 111 8.95 -5.04 -19.46
N PRO A 112 8.56 -6.26 -19.87
CA PRO A 112 7.68 -6.46 -21.02
C PRO A 112 6.35 -5.70 -20.89
N GLU A 113 5.80 -5.22 -22.01
CA GLU A 113 4.54 -4.45 -22.04
C GLU A 113 3.37 -5.21 -21.40
N GLN A 114 3.32 -6.54 -21.57
CA GLN A 114 2.30 -7.39 -20.96
C GLN A 114 2.48 -7.60 -19.44
N ALA A 115 3.54 -7.06 -18.83
CA ALA A 115 3.81 -7.19 -17.41
C ALA A 115 3.53 -5.88 -16.67
N GLY A 116 3.10 -6.00 -15.41
CA GLY A 116 2.98 -4.88 -14.48
C GLY A 116 3.93 -5.03 -13.29
N ILE A 117 3.94 -4.04 -12.41
CA ILE A 117 4.64 -4.08 -11.12
C ILE A 117 3.62 -4.15 -9.99
N LEU A 118 3.75 -5.15 -9.13
CA LEU A 118 2.96 -5.31 -7.92
C LEU A 118 3.82 -4.97 -6.70
N LEU A 119 3.50 -3.88 -6.03
CA LEU A 119 4.12 -3.46 -4.79
C LEU A 119 3.50 -4.18 -3.60
N VAL A 120 4.34 -4.66 -2.69
CA VAL A 120 3.93 -5.28 -1.43
C VAL A 120 4.44 -4.43 -0.27
N PRO A 121 3.67 -3.39 0.14
CA PRO A 121 4.06 -2.47 1.21
C PRO A 121 3.87 -3.08 2.60
N CYS A 122 4.97 -3.14 3.35
CA CYS A 122 5.09 -3.81 4.65
C CYS A 122 5.91 -2.99 5.67
N CYS A 123 6.10 -1.69 5.44
CA CYS A 123 6.87 -0.84 6.35
C CYS A 123 6.07 -0.42 7.58
N ARG A 124 6.77 -0.15 8.69
CA ARG A 124 6.22 0.42 9.92
C ARG A 124 7.20 1.42 10.51
N GLY A 125 6.84 2.70 10.54
CA GLY A 125 7.64 3.73 11.19
C GLY A 125 7.93 3.40 12.66
N GLY A 126 9.19 3.57 13.07
CA GLY A 126 9.67 3.24 14.42
C GLY A 126 9.84 1.74 14.72
N ALA A 127 9.68 0.85 13.72
CA ALA A 127 10.00 -0.57 13.91
C ALA A 127 11.51 -0.78 14.08
N ALA A 128 11.88 -1.63 15.03
CA ALA A 128 13.26 -1.99 15.33
C ALA A 128 13.36 -3.44 15.83
N PHE A 129 14.57 -4.00 15.82
CA PHE A 129 14.82 -5.37 16.27
C PHE A 129 14.94 -5.50 17.79
N THR A 130 15.48 -4.48 18.47
CA THR A 130 15.83 -4.54 19.90
C THR A 130 14.86 -3.77 20.79
N VAL A 131 13.92 -3.05 20.20
CA VAL A 131 12.91 -2.22 20.88
C VAL A 131 11.62 -2.19 20.07
N GLY A 132 10.51 -1.88 20.73
CA GLY A 132 9.19 -1.75 20.10
C GLY A 132 8.19 -2.78 20.61
N ALA A 133 6.90 -2.49 20.44
CA ALA A 133 5.84 -3.42 20.79
C ALA A 133 5.68 -4.47 19.67
N GLU A 134 5.46 -5.73 20.05
CA GLU A 134 5.32 -6.84 19.11
C GLU A 134 4.08 -6.73 18.20
N GLY A 135 3.00 -6.14 18.71
CA GLY A 135 1.72 -6.10 18.00
C GLY A 135 1.08 -7.49 17.89
N LYS A 136 0.15 -7.65 16.93
CA LYS A 136 -0.54 -8.91 16.64
C LYS A 136 -0.73 -9.06 15.14
N CYS A 137 -0.58 -10.27 14.62
CA CYS A 137 -0.87 -10.60 13.24
C CYS A 137 -2.29 -11.17 13.13
N MET A 138 -3.04 -10.73 12.13
CA MET A 138 -4.39 -11.27 11.86
C MET A 138 -4.33 -12.07 10.57
N TYR A 139 -4.71 -13.34 10.64
CA TYR A 139 -4.88 -14.21 9.48
C TYR A 139 -6.36 -14.41 9.21
N LEU A 140 -6.70 -14.58 7.94
CA LEU A 140 -7.99 -15.09 7.52
C LEU A 140 -7.77 -16.51 7.02
N ILE A 141 -8.12 -17.51 7.83
CA ILE A 141 -8.12 -18.92 7.42
C ILE A 141 -9.57 -19.34 7.23
N GLN A 142 -9.94 -19.76 6.01
CA GLN A 142 -11.30 -20.24 5.68
C GLN A 142 -12.44 -19.27 6.06
N GLY A 143 -12.19 -17.95 6.00
CA GLY A 143 -13.19 -16.94 6.35
C GLY A 143 -13.34 -16.66 7.86
N GLN A 144 -12.58 -17.35 8.72
CA GLN A 144 -12.44 -16.97 10.12
C GLN A 144 -11.24 -16.06 10.34
N GLN A 145 -11.45 -15.02 11.13
CA GLN A 145 -10.42 -14.08 11.56
C GLN A 145 -9.69 -14.65 12.77
N LEU A 146 -8.44 -15.07 12.56
CA LEU A 146 -7.56 -15.64 13.57
C LEU A 146 -6.50 -14.63 13.97
N MET A 147 -6.39 -14.35 15.25
CA MET A 147 -5.34 -13.49 15.83
C MET A 147 -4.17 -14.37 16.25
N GLN A 148 -3.00 -14.18 15.63
CA GLN A 148 -1.74 -14.69 16.13
C GLN A 148 -1.05 -13.57 16.93
N CYS A 149 -0.96 -13.76 18.24
CA CYS A 149 0.00 -13.04 19.07
C CYS A 149 1.37 -13.75 18.92
N GLY A 150 2.47 -13.02 19.11
CA GLY A 150 3.86 -13.50 19.02
C GLY A 150 4.15 -14.98 19.31
N GLY A 151 5.04 -15.58 18.50
CA GLY A 151 5.41 -17.00 18.58
C GLY A 151 4.71 -17.87 17.53
N ALA A 152 5.28 -19.05 17.23
CA ALA A 152 4.74 -20.01 16.25
C ALA A 152 3.24 -20.29 16.49
N PRO A 153 2.44 -20.58 15.45
CA PRO A 153 0.99 -20.66 15.59
C PRO A 153 0.59 -21.78 16.54
N GLU A 154 0.27 -21.43 17.79
CA GLU A 154 -0.49 -22.33 18.65
C GLU A 154 -1.94 -22.32 18.19
N GLN A 155 -2.36 -23.44 17.62
CA GLN A 155 -3.77 -23.71 17.33
C GLN A 155 -4.56 -23.74 18.64
N HIS A 156 -5.03 -22.59 19.10
CA HIS A 156 -6.08 -22.57 20.11
C HIS A 156 -7.40 -22.92 19.42
N SER A 157 -7.69 -24.22 19.40
CA SER A 157 -9.04 -24.76 19.25
C SER A 157 -9.92 -24.12 20.33
N MET A 158 -10.71 -23.11 19.98
CA MET A 158 -11.85 -22.73 20.81
C MET A 158 -12.87 -23.86 20.69
N ARG A 159 -12.89 -24.71 21.71
CA ARG A 159 -13.91 -25.74 21.90
C ARG A 159 -15.29 -25.08 22.04
N THR A 160 -16.20 -25.60 21.22
CA THR A 160 -17.68 -25.56 21.26
C THR A 160 -18.37 -24.22 21.48
#